data_AF-A0A940BEA6-F1
#
_entry.id   AF-A0A940BEA6-F1
#
_cell.length_a   1.000
_cell.length_b   1.000
_cell.length_c   1.000
_cell.angle_alpha   90.00
_cell.angle_beta   90.00
_cell.angle_gamma   90.00
#
_symmetry.space_group_name_H-M   'P 1'
#
loop_
_entity.id
_entity.type
_entity.pdbx_description
1 polymer ?
#
loop_
_entity_poly.entity_id
_entity_poly.type
_entity_poly.pdbx_seq_one_letter_code
_entity_poly.pdbx_strand_id
1 'polypeptide(L)'
;FKAAITADAKHVLGWRSPNFLYSSASAPKLKLLLKNGKLSDDISFRFSNPEWASYPLTADKYINWINELPQEEQLINLFMNYDAFGELQPRESGIFEFIKALPRFAAEHDIQFWTPSEVVSKFKPVAELAVPYPMSWTDEARDTSAWLGNTLQQEAVRKLYSIGERVRLCTDRRIKQDWNYLQASDHFFYMSTKHNDDGSVHSHYSPYDSPYTAFTNYMNVLSDFMIRVEEQYPASIDNEELNSLLLTIRNQEQEIEKLHREVEMMRNNIVKDTTGDFPIDEESAPEPIPEKKEEKPTVKKAPAKKPATKKAPAAKKPAAKKAEPKKPAANKATAKKATAKRAPAKKAK
;
A
#
# COMPACT_ATOMS: atom_id res chain seq x y z
N PHE A 1 8.51 16.39 4.49
CA PHE A 1 7.24 16.94 3.94
C PHE A 1 6.54 17.79 5.01
N LYS A 2 5.74 18.79 4.63
CA LYS A 2 4.98 19.65 5.56
C LYS A 2 3.54 19.16 5.79
N ALA A 3 2.95 18.53 4.77
CA ALA A 3 1.64 17.94 4.84
C ALA A 3 1.55 16.67 3.98
N ALA A 4 0.57 15.84 4.28
CA ALA A 4 0.20 14.66 3.50
C ALA A 4 -1.32 14.63 3.30
N ILE A 5 -1.74 14.09 2.16
CA ILE A 5 -3.12 13.76 1.86
C ILE A 5 -3.36 12.30 2.25
N THR A 6 -4.49 12.00 2.89
CA THR A 6 -4.85 10.63 3.26
C THR A 6 -6.36 10.37 3.14
N ALA A 7 -6.77 9.11 3.24
CA ALA A 7 -8.15 8.69 3.12
C ALA A 7 -8.96 8.96 4.40
N ASP A 8 -10.28 9.04 4.28
CA ASP A 8 -11.24 8.95 5.37
C ASP A 8 -11.48 7.49 5.80
N ALA A 9 -10.41 6.78 6.14
CA ALA A 9 -10.54 5.42 6.65
C ALA A 9 -11.32 5.42 7.97
N LYS A 10 -12.52 4.84 7.96
CA LYS A 10 -13.41 4.75 9.14
C LYS A 10 -12.72 4.09 10.33
N HIS A 11 -11.88 3.09 10.09
CA HIS A 11 -11.13 2.39 11.14
C HIS A 11 -10.01 3.25 11.79
N VAL A 12 -9.63 4.37 11.16
CA VAL A 12 -8.68 5.35 11.69
C VAL A 12 -9.40 6.54 12.34
N LEU A 13 -10.38 7.11 11.64
CA LEU A 13 -11.11 8.27 12.10
C LEU A 13 -12.09 7.94 13.25
N GLY A 14 -12.67 6.74 13.24
CA GLY A 14 -13.75 6.38 14.15
C GLY A 14 -14.95 7.32 13.96
N TRP A 15 -15.24 8.12 14.98
CA TRP A 15 -16.32 9.11 14.98
C TRP A 15 -15.88 10.51 14.54
N ARG A 16 -14.57 10.72 14.31
CA ARG A 16 -14.02 12.04 13.94
C ARG A 16 -14.33 12.37 12.48
N SER A 17 -14.59 13.64 12.18
CA SER A 17 -14.87 14.10 10.82
C SER A 17 -13.59 14.24 9.98
N PRO A 18 -13.59 13.87 8.68
CA PRO A 18 -12.49 14.17 7.77
C PRO A 18 -12.36 15.66 7.45
N ASN A 19 -13.34 16.49 7.82
CA ASN A 19 -13.41 17.91 7.45
C ASN A 19 -12.58 18.84 8.35
N PHE A 20 -11.52 18.29 8.96
CA PHE A 20 -10.60 19.02 9.81
C PHE A 20 -9.16 18.77 9.38
N LEU A 21 -8.27 19.68 9.76
CA LEU A 21 -6.83 19.46 9.67
C LEU A 21 -6.37 18.65 10.89
N TYR A 22 -5.61 17.58 10.66
CA TYR A 22 -5.02 16.79 11.73
C TYR A 22 -3.49 16.87 11.68
N SER A 23 -2.82 16.41 12.73
CA SER A 23 -1.37 16.16 12.74
C SER A 23 -1.11 14.66 12.86
N SER A 24 -0.01 14.18 12.31
CA SER A 24 0.42 12.79 12.52
C SER A 24 0.90 12.59 13.95
N ALA A 25 0.41 11.55 14.62
CA ALA A 25 0.88 11.20 15.97
C ALA A 25 2.36 10.76 15.99
N SER A 26 2.84 10.11 14.92
CA SER A 26 4.25 9.68 14.81
C SER A 26 5.19 10.79 14.32
N ALA A 27 4.64 11.81 13.66
CA ALA A 27 5.37 12.98 13.18
C ALA A 27 4.56 14.27 13.39
N PRO A 28 4.53 14.86 14.60
CA PRO A 28 3.63 15.96 14.95
C PRO A 28 3.73 17.22 14.06
N LYS A 29 4.88 17.42 13.38
CA LYS A 29 5.07 18.51 12.42
C LYS A 29 4.41 18.27 11.05
N LEU A 30 4.03 17.04 10.74
CA LEU A 30 3.35 16.65 9.52
C LEU A 30 1.84 16.84 9.69
N LYS A 31 1.25 17.73 8.89
CA LYS A 31 -0.20 17.92 8.86
C LYS A 31 -0.88 16.94 7.90
N LEU A 32 -2.11 16.55 8.20
CA LEU A 32 -2.88 15.56 7.46
C LEU A 32 -4.18 16.18 6.96
N LEU A 33 -4.37 16.14 5.64
CA LEU A 33 -5.61 16.53 4.95
C LEU A 33 -6.34 15.25 4.55
N LEU A 34 -7.57 15.06 5.02
CA LEU A 34 -8.32 13.83 4.77
C LEU A 34 -9.36 14.05 3.68
N LYS A 35 -9.47 13.08 2.77
CA LYS A 35 -10.52 13.03 1.76
C LYS A 35 -11.89 13.11 2.44
N ASN A 36 -12.80 13.93 1.95
CA ASN A 36 -14.23 13.71 2.23
C ASN A 36 -14.74 12.68 1.21
N GLY A 37 -14.79 11.41 1.61
CA GLY A 37 -15.11 10.30 0.72
C GLY A 37 -16.47 10.44 0.07
N LYS A 38 -17.50 10.75 0.87
CA LYS A 38 -18.87 10.93 0.38
C LYS A 38 -18.95 12.00 -0.72
N LEU A 39 -18.51 13.22 -0.41
CA LEU A 39 -18.63 14.35 -1.33
C LEU A 39 -17.75 14.19 -2.57
N SER A 40 -16.58 13.55 -2.44
CA SER A 40 -15.72 13.26 -3.59
C SER A 40 -16.34 12.19 -4.49
N ASP A 41 -16.82 11.08 -3.91
CA ASP A 41 -17.35 9.94 -4.66
C ASP A 41 -18.71 10.26 -5.31
N ASP A 42 -19.48 11.20 -4.75
CA ASP A 42 -20.71 11.72 -5.37
C ASP A 42 -20.41 12.36 -6.74
N ILE A 43 -19.31 13.12 -6.85
CA ILE A 43 -18.86 13.68 -8.12
C ILE A 43 -18.26 12.59 -9.02
N SER A 44 -17.35 11.77 -8.49
CA SER A 44 -16.61 10.80 -9.32
C SER A 44 -17.49 9.69 -9.89
N PHE A 45 -18.43 9.16 -9.11
CA PHE A 45 -19.15 7.91 -9.45
C PHE A 45 -20.67 8.07 -9.56
N ARG A 46 -21.28 9.06 -8.92
CA ARG A 46 -22.76 9.19 -8.86
C ARG A 46 -23.33 10.33 -9.69
N PHE A 47 -22.48 11.23 -10.19
CA PHE A 47 -22.90 12.47 -10.87
C PHE A 47 -23.89 12.23 -12.01
N SER A 48 -23.64 11.24 -12.87
CA SER A 48 -24.49 10.88 -14.01
C SER A 48 -25.43 9.71 -13.75
N ASN A 49 -25.59 9.24 -12.51
CA ASN A 49 -26.40 8.07 -12.19
C ASN A 49 -27.87 8.45 -11.91
N PRO A 50 -28.84 8.18 -12.82
CA PRO A 50 -30.24 8.55 -12.63
C PRO A 50 -30.96 7.74 -11.53
N GLU A 51 -30.42 6.57 -11.16
CA GLU A 51 -30.97 5.72 -10.10
C GLU A 51 -30.52 6.18 -8.70
N TRP A 52 -29.55 7.09 -8.61
CA TRP A 52 -29.14 7.65 -7.33
C TRP A 52 -30.20 8.63 -6.81
N ALA A 53 -30.63 8.44 -5.56
CA ALA A 53 -31.71 9.23 -4.96
C ALA A 53 -31.48 10.76 -4.95
N SER A 54 -30.23 11.21 -5.09
CA SER A 54 -29.90 12.64 -5.17
C SER A 54 -29.63 13.14 -6.59
N TYR A 55 -29.89 12.34 -7.62
CA TYR A 55 -29.82 12.79 -9.00
C TYR A 55 -30.98 13.76 -9.34
N PRO A 56 -30.75 14.81 -10.15
CA PRO A 56 -29.47 15.24 -10.69
C PRO A 56 -28.60 15.96 -9.64
N LEU A 57 -27.28 15.85 -9.79
CA LEU A 57 -26.32 16.59 -8.96
C LEU A 57 -26.04 17.97 -9.57
N THR A 58 -26.68 19.01 -9.03
CA THR A 58 -26.46 20.40 -9.44
C THR A 58 -25.44 21.10 -8.53
N ALA A 59 -24.75 22.13 -9.04
CA ALA A 59 -23.77 22.88 -8.26
C ALA A 59 -24.39 23.56 -7.04
N ASP A 60 -25.59 24.13 -7.20
CA ASP A 60 -26.40 24.70 -6.11
C ASP A 60 -26.64 23.69 -4.98
N LYS A 61 -27.17 22.52 -5.35
CA LYS A 61 -27.45 21.43 -4.40
C LYS A 61 -26.20 20.96 -3.67
N TYR A 62 -25.10 20.81 -4.41
CA TYR A 62 -23.83 20.35 -3.85
C TYR A 62 -23.21 21.36 -2.87
N ILE A 63 -23.26 22.65 -3.21
CA ILE A 63 -22.78 23.71 -2.31
C ILE A 63 -23.70 23.86 -1.09
N ASN A 64 -25.03 23.73 -1.25
CA ASN A 64 -25.95 23.74 -0.12
C ASN A 64 -25.64 22.62 0.88
N TRP A 65 -25.33 21.40 0.40
CA TRP A 65 -24.90 20.32 1.29
C TRP A 65 -23.62 20.64 2.06
N ILE A 66 -22.69 21.37 1.43
CA ILE A 66 -21.47 21.85 2.10
C ILE A 66 -21.81 22.90 3.14
N ASN A 67 -22.70 23.85 2.81
CA ASN A 67 -23.12 24.92 3.71
C ASN A 67 -23.94 24.40 4.92
N GLU A 68 -24.62 23.27 4.78
CA GLU A 68 -25.37 22.61 5.85
C GLU A 68 -24.50 21.80 6.83
N LEU A 69 -23.20 21.65 6.56
CA LEU A 69 -22.29 20.98 7.48
C LEU A 69 -22.09 21.81 8.77
N PRO A 70 -21.72 21.17 9.89
CA PRO A 70 -21.44 21.87 11.14
C PRO A 70 -20.43 23.02 10.94
N GLN A 71 -20.67 24.16 11.57
CA GLN A 71 -19.86 25.37 11.37
C GLN A 71 -18.40 25.19 11.80
N GLU A 72 -18.13 24.21 12.66
CA GLU A 72 -16.78 23.82 13.06
C GLU A 72 -16.04 23.07 11.94
N GLU A 73 -16.74 22.35 11.07
CA GLU A 73 -16.21 21.55 9.97
C GLU A 73 -15.85 22.40 8.74
N GLN A 74 -14.88 23.29 8.92
CA GLN A 74 -14.57 24.38 7.97
C GLN A 74 -13.69 23.97 6.79
N LEU A 75 -13.22 22.73 6.72
CA LEU A 75 -12.25 22.29 5.71
C LEU A 75 -12.75 21.05 4.98
N ILE A 76 -13.24 21.20 3.75
CA ILE A 76 -13.71 20.07 2.95
C ILE A 76 -12.68 19.78 1.86
N ASN A 77 -12.04 18.62 1.95
CA ASN A 77 -11.10 18.18 0.93
C ASN A 77 -11.79 17.23 -0.07
N LEU A 78 -11.84 17.65 -1.33
CA LEU A 78 -12.35 16.83 -2.42
C LEU A 78 -11.18 16.21 -3.17
N PHE A 79 -10.97 14.91 -3.01
CA PHE A 79 -9.88 14.19 -3.69
C PHE A 79 -10.45 13.15 -4.64
N MET A 80 -10.15 13.33 -5.91
CA MET A 80 -10.69 12.56 -7.03
C MET A 80 -9.59 12.36 -8.06
N ASN A 81 -9.69 11.29 -8.84
CA ASN A 81 -8.85 11.11 -10.01
C ASN A 81 -9.19 12.15 -11.09
N TYR A 82 -8.22 12.49 -11.94
CA TYR A 82 -8.45 13.39 -13.06
C TYR A 82 -9.44 12.82 -14.09
N ASP A 83 -9.48 11.49 -14.24
CA ASP A 83 -10.43 10.76 -15.09
C ASP A 83 -11.90 10.94 -14.67
N ALA A 84 -12.17 11.44 -13.45
CA ALA A 84 -13.50 11.82 -13.02
C ALA A 84 -14.17 12.82 -13.99
N PHE A 85 -13.36 13.63 -14.68
CA PHE A 85 -13.83 14.67 -15.58
C PHE A 85 -13.51 14.33 -17.04
N GLY A 86 -14.53 13.93 -17.80
CA GLY A 86 -14.43 13.63 -19.22
C GLY A 86 -14.37 12.15 -19.56
N GLU A 87 -13.97 11.29 -18.62
CA GLU A 87 -13.95 9.82 -18.80
C GLU A 87 -15.02 9.14 -17.96
N LEU A 88 -14.90 9.13 -16.63
CA LEU A 88 -15.94 8.57 -15.74
C LEU A 88 -17.24 9.36 -15.83
N GLN A 89 -17.14 10.69 -15.93
CA GLN A 89 -18.27 11.58 -16.22
C GLN A 89 -18.02 12.25 -17.58
N PRO A 90 -18.64 11.75 -18.67
CA PRO A 90 -18.46 12.30 -20.01
C PRO A 90 -18.93 13.75 -20.11
N ARG A 91 -18.46 14.48 -21.12
CA ARG A 91 -18.82 15.90 -21.34
C ARG A 91 -20.34 16.11 -21.38
N GLU A 92 -21.06 15.19 -22.00
CA GLU A 92 -22.50 15.22 -22.23
C GLU A 92 -23.30 15.11 -20.92
N SER A 93 -22.68 14.59 -19.84
CA SER A 93 -23.28 14.56 -18.51
C SER A 93 -23.48 15.96 -17.91
N GLY A 94 -22.79 16.98 -18.44
CA GLY A 94 -22.80 18.34 -17.90
C GLY A 94 -21.77 18.60 -16.80
N ILE A 95 -20.86 17.65 -16.55
CA ILE A 95 -19.85 17.75 -15.47
C ILE A 95 -18.99 19.02 -15.55
N PHE A 96 -18.63 19.46 -16.75
CA PHE A 96 -17.82 20.68 -16.91
C PHE A 96 -18.61 21.95 -16.57
N GLU A 97 -19.91 21.99 -16.89
CA GLU A 97 -20.78 23.10 -16.49
C GLU A 97 -21.02 23.10 -14.99
N PHE A 98 -21.14 21.92 -14.36
CA PHE A 98 -21.20 21.79 -12.91
C PHE A 98 -19.95 22.40 -12.24
N ILE A 99 -18.74 22.00 -12.65
CA ILE A 99 -17.49 22.53 -12.08
C ILE A 99 -17.38 24.04 -12.28
N LYS A 100 -17.73 24.52 -13.48
CA LYS A 100 -17.70 25.95 -13.82
C LYS A 100 -18.66 26.76 -12.95
N ALA A 101 -19.79 26.17 -12.54
CA ALA A 101 -20.77 26.81 -11.69
C ALA A 101 -20.42 26.79 -10.20
N LEU A 102 -19.61 25.83 -9.72
CA LEU A 102 -19.27 25.68 -8.29
C LEU A 102 -18.78 26.98 -7.62
N PRO A 103 -17.82 27.74 -8.19
CA PRO A 103 -17.32 28.96 -7.52
C PRO A 103 -18.39 30.03 -7.33
N ARG A 104 -19.36 30.12 -8.25
CA ARG A 104 -20.46 31.09 -8.17
C ARG A 104 -21.36 30.79 -6.97
N PHE A 105 -21.81 29.54 -6.85
CA PHE A 105 -22.66 29.12 -5.74
C PHE A 105 -21.90 29.12 -4.41
N ALA A 106 -20.63 28.71 -4.41
CA ALA A 106 -19.79 28.78 -3.21
C ALA A 106 -19.69 30.21 -2.64
N ALA A 107 -19.52 31.20 -3.51
CA ALA A 107 -19.45 32.60 -3.10
C ALA A 107 -20.75 33.14 -2.50
N GLU A 108 -21.92 32.62 -2.91
CA GLU A 108 -23.23 32.98 -2.32
C GLU A 108 -23.35 32.54 -0.85
N HIS A 109 -22.53 31.58 -0.42
CA HIS A 109 -22.48 31.03 0.93
C HIS A 109 -21.15 31.32 1.66
N ASP A 110 -20.37 32.30 1.20
CA ASP A 110 -19.05 32.65 1.75
C ASP A 110 -18.03 31.49 1.79
N ILE A 111 -18.21 30.48 0.94
CA ILE A 111 -17.29 29.34 0.83
C ILE A 111 -16.14 29.70 -0.11
N GLN A 112 -14.91 29.46 0.35
CA GLN A 112 -13.69 29.80 -0.37
C GLN A 112 -12.91 28.56 -0.80
N PHE A 113 -12.13 28.69 -1.87
CA PHE A 113 -11.24 27.65 -2.37
C PHE A 113 -9.79 27.95 -2.02
N TRP A 114 -9.10 26.95 -1.49
CA TRP A 114 -7.75 27.09 -0.97
C TRP A 114 -6.87 25.96 -1.46
N THR A 115 -5.62 26.28 -1.77
CA THR A 115 -4.61 25.26 -2.04
C THR A 115 -4.21 24.54 -0.75
N PRO A 116 -3.73 23.28 -0.83
CA PRO A 116 -3.22 22.57 0.35
C PRO A 116 -2.17 23.36 1.14
N SER A 117 -1.30 24.09 0.45
CA SER A 117 -0.27 24.94 1.06
C SER A 117 -0.87 26.09 1.88
N GLU A 118 -1.91 26.76 1.36
CA GLU A 118 -2.60 27.82 2.08
C GLU A 118 -3.32 27.29 3.31
N VAL A 119 -4.04 26.17 3.18
CA VAL A 119 -4.70 25.50 4.32
C VAL A 119 -3.67 25.19 5.41
N VAL A 120 -2.56 24.55 5.04
CA VAL A 120 -1.48 24.20 5.98
C VAL A 120 -0.84 25.43 6.61
N SER A 121 -0.84 26.60 5.96
CA SER A 121 -0.31 27.83 6.53
C SER A 121 -1.26 28.52 7.52
N LYS A 122 -2.58 28.47 7.28
CA LYS A 122 -3.57 29.26 8.05
C LYS A 122 -4.32 28.45 9.11
N PHE A 123 -4.47 27.14 8.92
CA PHE A 123 -5.19 26.26 9.84
C PHE A 123 -4.26 25.57 10.84
N LYS A 124 -4.74 25.41 12.07
CA LYS A 124 -4.09 24.61 13.12
C LYS A 124 -4.73 23.22 13.15
N PRO A 125 -3.93 22.15 13.33
CA PRO A 125 -4.49 20.83 13.57
C PRO A 125 -5.42 20.82 14.78
N VAL A 126 -6.57 20.17 14.65
CA VAL A 126 -7.54 20.05 15.76
C VAL A 126 -7.19 18.92 16.72
N ALA A 127 -6.50 17.89 16.22
CA ALA A 127 -6.06 16.74 16.99
C ALA A 127 -4.94 15.98 16.27
N GLU A 128 -4.29 15.09 17.01
CA GLU A 128 -3.39 14.09 16.46
C GLU A 128 -4.17 12.86 15.97
N LEU A 129 -3.73 12.32 14.83
CA LEU A 129 -4.27 11.11 14.23
C LEU A 129 -3.18 10.03 14.24
N ALA A 130 -3.48 8.94 14.93
CA ALA A 130 -2.64 7.74 14.96
C ALA A 130 -3.09 6.78 13.87
N VAL A 131 -2.16 6.43 12.98
CA VAL A 131 -2.37 5.48 11.88
C VAL A 131 -1.39 4.32 12.09
N PRO A 132 -1.79 3.28 12.87
CA PRO A 132 -0.87 2.22 13.27
C PRO A 132 -0.54 1.24 12.15
N TYR A 133 -1.42 1.12 11.15
CA TYR A 133 -1.28 0.21 10.02
C TYR A 133 -1.35 0.97 8.70
N PRO A 134 -0.64 0.50 7.65
CA PRO A 134 -0.77 1.07 6.32
C PRO A 134 -2.22 1.06 5.84
N MET A 135 -2.64 2.17 5.26
CA MET A 135 -3.98 2.38 4.75
C MET A 135 -3.92 2.92 3.33
N SER A 136 -5.04 2.84 2.62
CA SER A 136 -5.19 3.44 1.29
C SER A 136 -6.55 4.10 1.14
N TRP A 137 -6.70 4.84 0.05
CA TRP A 137 -7.99 5.42 -0.35
C TRP A 137 -8.77 4.56 -1.34
N THR A 138 -8.28 3.34 -1.62
CA THR A 138 -8.83 2.41 -2.61
C THR A 138 -9.66 1.35 -1.91
N ASP A 139 -10.72 0.88 -2.58
CA ASP A 139 -11.68 -0.12 -2.11
C ASP A 139 -12.38 0.22 -0.78
N GLU A 140 -13.40 -0.54 -0.43
CA GLU A 140 -14.18 -0.29 0.80
C GLU A 140 -13.33 -0.44 2.08
N ALA A 141 -12.41 -1.41 2.10
CA ALA A 141 -11.59 -1.72 3.27
C ALA A 141 -10.62 -0.59 3.66
N ARG A 142 -10.26 0.30 2.71
CA ARG A 142 -9.29 1.40 2.89
C ARG A 142 -7.95 0.92 3.46
N ASP A 143 -7.53 -0.28 3.09
CA ASP A 143 -6.27 -0.92 3.48
C ASP A 143 -5.38 -1.18 2.24
N THR A 144 -4.32 -1.97 2.38
CA THR A 144 -3.42 -2.31 1.28
C THR A 144 -3.87 -3.51 0.45
N SER A 145 -5.05 -4.07 0.70
CA SER A 145 -5.51 -5.31 0.04
C SER A 145 -5.71 -5.17 -1.47
N ALA A 146 -5.89 -3.94 -1.98
CA ALA A 146 -5.93 -3.68 -3.42
C ALA A 146 -4.62 -4.04 -4.14
N TRP A 147 -3.48 -4.06 -3.43
CA TRP A 147 -2.15 -4.38 -3.98
C TRP A 147 -1.46 -5.57 -3.31
N LEU A 148 -1.93 -6.01 -2.14
CA LEU A 148 -1.29 -7.05 -1.31
C LEU A 148 -2.30 -8.09 -0.79
N GLY A 149 -3.51 -8.13 -1.34
CA GLY A 149 -4.63 -8.93 -0.84
C GLY A 149 -4.57 -10.43 -1.18
N ASN A 150 -3.75 -10.84 -2.15
CA ASN A 150 -3.66 -12.24 -2.57
C ASN A 150 -2.21 -12.73 -2.73
N THR A 151 -2.05 -14.05 -2.94
CA THR A 151 -0.74 -14.69 -3.10
C THR A 151 0.04 -14.20 -4.31
N LEU A 152 -0.61 -13.92 -5.45
CA LEU A 152 0.07 -13.44 -6.66
C LEU A 152 0.77 -12.10 -6.39
N GLN A 153 0.00 -11.16 -5.82
CA GLN A 153 0.46 -9.85 -5.40
C GLN A 153 1.60 -9.94 -4.39
N GLN A 154 1.43 -10.74 -3.33
CA GLN A 154 2.43 -10.89 -2.28
C GLN A 154 3.73 -11.51 -2.80
N GLU A 155 3.65 -12.52 -3.68
CA GLU A 155 4.83 -13.12 -4.30
C GLU A 155 5.54 -12.13 -5.24
N ALA A 156 4.81 -11.40 -6.08
CA ALA A 156 5.38 -10.39 -6.97
C ALA A 156 6.14 -9.29 -6.19
N VAL A 157 5.53 -8.78 -5.12
CA VAL A 157 6.14 -7.76 -4.26
C VAL A 157 7.33 -8.31 -3.50
N ARG A 158 7.21 -9.50 -2.91
CA ARG A 158 8.33 -10.14 -2.18
C ARG A 158 9.52 -10.39 -3.11
N LYS A 159 9.27 -10.88 -4.32
CA LYS A 159 10.31 -11.16 -5.31
C LYS A 159 11.00 -9.88 -5.76
N LEU A 160 10.25 -8.81 -6.03
CA LEU A 160 10.81 -7.52 -6.37
C LEU A 160 11.74 -7.01 -5.27
N TYR A 161 11.26 -6.93 -4.02
CA TYR A 161 12.07 -6.39 -2.93
C TYR A 161 13.23 -7.31 -2.50
N SER A 162 13.19 -8.60 -2.84
CA SER A 162 14.30 -9.54 -2.54
C SER A 162 15.63 -9.15 -3.21
N ILE A 163 15.60 -8.39 -4.31
CA ILE A 163 16.80 -7.91 -5.02
C ILE A 163 17.13 -6.44 -4.75
N GLY A 164 16.34 -5.75 -3.91
CA GLY A 164 16.45 -4.31 -3.70
C GLY A 164 17.84 -3.86 -3.24
N GLU A 165 18.47 -4.61 -2.33
CA GLU A 165 19.84 -4.29 -1.87
C GLU A 165 20.88 -4.42 -2.99
N ARG A 166 20.78 -5.44 -3.86
CA ARG A 166 21.68 -5.58 -5.01
C ARG A 166 21.50 -4.43 -5.99
N VAL A 167 20.25 -4.11 -6.31
CA VAL A 167 19.93 -2.94 -7.15
C VAL A 167 20.48 -1.66 -6.55
N ARG A 168 20.46 -1.52 -5.22
CA ARG A 168 21.04 -0.36 -4.52
C ARG A 168 22.53 -0.21 -4.78
N LEU A 169 23.28 -1.31 -4.80
CA LEU A 169 24.72 -1.35 -5.12
C LEU A 169 25.02 -1.05 -6.59
N CYS A 170 24.09 -1.35 -7.51
CA CYS A 170 24.29 -1.06 -8.92
C CYS A 170 24.50 0.43 -9.21
N THR A 171 25.42 0.72 -10.14
CA THR A 171 25.67 2.06 -10.67
C THR A 171 25.04 2.27 -12.06
N ASP A 172 24.60 1.18 -12.71
CA ASP A 172 23.96 1.24 -14.03
C ASP A 172 22.64 2.03 -13.97
N ARG A 173 22.56 3.09 -14.79
CA ARG A 173 21.40 3.99 -14.85
C ARG A 173 20.14 3.31 -15.37
N ARG A 174 20.25 2.38 -16.32
CA ARG A 174 19.11 1.63 -16.87
C ARG A 174 18.55 0.67 -15.82
N ILE A 175 19.41 -0.02 -15.06
CA ILE A 175 18.95 -0.88 -13.95
C ILE A 175 18.17 -0.07 -12.91
N LYS A 176 18.65 1.12 -12.54
CA LYS A 176 17.92 2.01 -11.62
C LYS A 176 16.59 2.49 -12.18
N GLN A 177 16.53 2.78 -13.48
CA GLN A 177 15.31 3.21 -14.15
C GLN A 177 14.28 2.08 -14.17
N ASP A 178 14.66 0.89 -14.61
CA ASP A 178 13.80 -0.28 -14.66
C ASP A 178 13.30 -0.67 -13.26
N TRP A 179 14.16 -0.57 -12.24
CA TRP A 179 13.77 -0.75 -10.84
C TRP A 179 12.65 0.19 -10.42
N ASN A 180 12.72 1.47 -10.81
CA ASN A 180 11.67 2.43 -10.50
C ASN A 180 10.36 2.10 -11.22
N TYR A 181 10.43 1.63 -12.46
CA TYR A 181 9.24 1.22 -13.22
C TYR A 181 8.59 -0.04 -12.66
N LEU A 182 9.37 -1.04 -12.28
CA LEU A 182 8.87 -2.29 -11.69
C LEU A 182 8.17 -2.08 -10.34
N GLN A 183 8.46 -0.97 -9.65
CA GLN A 183 7.78 -0.59 -8.40
C GLN A 183 6.44 0.12 -8.62
N ALA A 184 6.03 0.40 -9.87
CA ALA A 184 4.74 1.02 -10.14
C ALA A 184 3.60 0.18 -9.54
N SER A 185 2.74 0.82 -8.75
CA SER A 185 1.68 0.15 -8.00
C SER A 185 0.66 -0.54 -8.91
N ASP A 186 0.46 -0.02 -10.12
CA ASP A 186 -0.44 -0.52 -11.14
C ASP A 186 -0.17 -2.01 -11.45
N HIS A 187 1.10 -2.42 -11.49
CA HIS A 187 1.46 -3.81 -11.71
C HIS A 187 0.78 -4.75 -10.70
N PHE A 188 0.82 -4.40 -9.42
CA PHE A 188 0.20 -5.21 -8.37
C PHE A 188 -1.33 -5.04 -8.36
N PHE A 189 -1.82 -3.85 -8.71
CA PHE A 189 -3.25 -3.57 -8.82
C PHE A 189 -3.92 -4.47 -9.86
N TYR A 190 -3.28 -4.70 -11.01
CA TYR A 190 -3.78 -5.58 -12.07
C TYR A 190 -3.78 -7.07 -11.70
N MET A 191 -3.06 -7.46 -10.64
CA MET A 191 -3.03 -8.83 -10.13
C MET A 191 -4.10 -9.08 -9.05
N SER A 192 -4.96 -8.10 -8.76
CA SER A 192 -6.03 -8.24 -7.78
C SER A 192 -7.05 -9.29 -8.23
N THR A 193 -7.46 -10.16 -7.30
CA THR A 193 -8.50 -11.19 -7.52
C THR A 193 -9.79 -10.84 -6.77
N LYS A 194 -9.99 -9.56 -6.45
CA LYS A 194 -11.23 -9.09 -5.83
C LYS A 194 -12.41 -9.23 -6.81
N HIS A 195 -13.61 -9.35 -6.24
CA HIS A 195 -14.86 -9.56 -6.98
C HIS A 195 -15.83 -8.39 -6.70
N ASN A 196 -17.01 -8.41 -7.33
CA ASN A 196 -18.05 -7.38 -7.18
C ASN A 196 -17.56 -5.98 -7.56
N ASP A 197 -18.00 -4.93 -6.85
CA ASP A 197 -17.70 -3.54 -7.19
C ASP A 197 -16.18 -3.27 -7.19
N ASP A 198 -15.45 -3.70 -6.16
CA ASP A 198 -13.98 -3.63 -6.12
C ASP A 198 -13.36 -4.34 -7.34
N GLY A 199 -13.81 -5.56 -7.63
CA GLY A 199 -13.31 -6.34 -8.78
C GLY A 199 -13.58 -5.71 -10.14
N SER A 200 -14.71 -5.01 -10.28
CA SER A 200 -15.08 -4.30 -11.51
C SER A 200 -14.15 -3.12 -11.77
N VAL A 201 -13.77 -2.38 -10.73
CA VAL A 201 -12.79 -1.28 -10.81
C VAL A 201 -11.41 -1.82 -11.20
N HIS A 202 -10.96 -2.89 -10.55
CA HIS A 202 -9.68 -3.52 -10.90
C HIS A 202 -9.61 -3.98 -12.35
N SER A 203 -10.70 -4.55 -12.86
CA SER A 203 -10.80 -5.02 -14.23
C SER A 203 -10.90 -3.88 -15.24
N HIS A 204 -11.58 -2.78 -14.89
CA HIS A 204 -11.74 -1.60 -15.74
C HIS A 204 -10.40 -0.94 -16.10
N TYR A 205 -9.49 -0.81 -15.14
CA TYR A 205 -8.18 -0.20 -15.35
C TYR A 205 -7.10 -1.18 -15.82
N SER A 206 -7.37 -2.49 -15.80
CA SER A 206 -6.38 -3.51 -16.18
C SER A 206 -6.27 -3.62 -17.71
N PRO A 207 -5.06 -3.53 -18.29
CA PRO A 207 -4.84 -3.83 -19.71
C PRO A 207 -4.79 -5.34 -20.00
N TYR A 208 -4.93 -6.18 -18.97
CA TYR A 208 -4.85 -7.63 -19.07
C TYR A 208 -6.21 -8.29 -18.92
N ASP A 209 -6.43 -9.37 -19.70
CA ASP A 209 -7.65 -10.18 -19.67
C ASP A 209 -7.89 -10.88 -18.31
N SER A 210 -6.83 -11.10 -17.53
CA SER A 210 -6.94 -11.71 -16.21
C SER A 210 -5.80 -11.33 -15.28
N PRO A 211 -6.02 -11.40 -13.95
CA PRO A 211 -4.97 -11.21 -12.95
C PRO A 211 -3.78 -12.18 -13.12
N TYR A 212 -4.03 -13.39 -13.62
CA TYR A 212 -3.00 -14.38 -13.91
C TYR A 212 -2.12 -13.99 -15.10
N THR A 213 -2.71 -13.38 -16.13
CA THR A 213 -1.97 -12.84 -17.27
C THR A 213 -1.08 -11.68 -16.83
N ALA A 214 -1.62 -10.77 -16.01
CA ALA A 214 -0.86 -9.66 -15.43
C ALA A 214 0.33 -10.17 -14.60
N PHE A 215 0.10 -11.12 -13.70
CA PHE A 215 1.14 -11.75 -12.88
C PHE A 215 2.20 -12.44 -13.74
N THR A 216 1.80 -13.25 -14.72
CA THR A 216 2.73 -13.99 -15.58
C THR A 216 3.62 -13.03 -16.36
N ASN A 217 3.06 -11.98 -16.95
CA ASN A 217 3.82 -10.96 -17.67
C ASN A 217 4.83 -10.28 -16.73
N TYR A 218 4.36 -9.75 -15.59
CA TYR A 218 5.22 -9.09 -14.62
C TYR A 218 6.36 -9.99 -14.13
N MET A 219 6.08 -11.26 -13.82
CA MET A 219 7.09 -12.19 -13.33
C MET A 219 8.14 -12.54 -14.39
N ASN A 220 7.75 -12.58 -15.68
CA ASN A 220 8.71 -12.78 -16.76
C ASN A 220 9.65 -11.58 -16.88
N VAL A 221 9.11 -10.35 -16.86
CA VAL A 221 9.91 -9.12 -16.91
C VAL A 221 10.80 -8.99 -15.67
N LEU A 222 10.26 -9.28 -14.48
CA LEU A 222 11.03 -9.25 -13.24
C LEU A 222 12.15 -10.28 -13.25
N SER A 223 11.92 -11.48 -13.81
CA SER A 223 12.96 -12.51 -13.90
C SER A 223 14.12 -12.08 -14.81
N ASP A 224 13.81 -11.50 -15.98
CA ASP A 224 14.83 -10.89 -16.85
C ASP A 224 15.60 -9.78 -16.12
N PHE A 225 14.89 -8.87 -15.44
CA PHE A 225 15.51 -7.81 -14.67
C PHE A 225 16.44 -8.35 -13.58
N MET A 226 16.02 -9.40 -12.86
CA MET A 226 16.85 -10.05 -11.84
C MET A 226 18.14 -10.63 -12.43
N ILE A 227 18.08 -11.27 -13.60
CA ILE A 227 19.28 -11.79 -14.28
C ILE A 227 20.23 -10.63 -14.62
N ARG A 228 19.72 -9.53 -15.18
CA ARG A 228 20.54 -8.35 -15.50
C ARG A 228 21.19 -7.71 -14.26
N VAL A 229 20.51 -7.74 -13.12
CA VAL A 229 21.08 -7.29 -11.83
C VAL A 229 22.17 -8.24 -11.35
N GLU A 230 21.97 -9.55 -11.47
CA GLU A 230 22.95 -10.58 -11.07
C GLU A 230 24.19 -10.59 -11.97
N GLU A 231 24.06 -10.29 -13.26
CA GLU A 231 25.20 -10.12 -14.17
C GLU A 231 26.12 -8.96 -13.75
N GLN A 232 25.56 -7.89 -13.17
CA GLN A 232 26.33 -6.77 -12.65
C GLN A 232 26.93 -7.08 -11.27
N TYR A 233 26.25 -7.90 -10.45
CA TYR A 233 26.65 -8.26 -9.09
C TYR A 233 26.34 -9.74 -8.79
N PRO A 234 27.24 -10.67 -9.16
CA PRO A 234 27.03 -12.11 -8.99
C PRO A 234 26.87 -12.51 -7.52
N ALA A 235 25.97 -13.45 -7.25
CA ALA A 235 25.67 -13.95 -5.89
C ALA A 235 26.82 -14.78 -5.27
N SER A 236 27.63 -15.40 -6.11
CA SER A 236 28.86 -16.10 -5.73
C SER A 236 30.02 -15.34 -6.34
N ILE A 237 30.74 -14.60 -5.51
CA ILE A 237 32.00 -13.99 -5.91
C ILE A 237 33.05 -15.11 -5.97
N ASP A 238 33.10 -15.86 -7.08
CA ASP A 238 34.30 -16.61 -7.49
C ASP A 238 35.29 -15.64 -8.17
N ASN A 239 35.54 -14.50 -7.52
CA ASN A 239 36.41 -13.47 -8.07
C ASN A 239 37.78 -13.69 -7.44
N GLU A 240 38.71 -14.27 -8.20
CA GLU A 240 40.13 -14.41 -7.80
C GLU A 240 40.70 -13.08 -7.27
N GLU A 241 40.18 -11.95 -7.75
CA GLU A 241 40.49 -10.60 -7.27
C GLU A 241 39.99 -10.34 -5.84
N LEU A 242 38.79 -10.80 -5.45
CA LEU A 242 38.33 -10.65 -4.07
C LEU A 242 39.09 -11.59 -3.12
N ASN A 243 39.39 -12.82 -3.56
CA ASN A 243 40.20 -13.74 -2.76
C ASN A 243 41.62 -13.20 -2.56
N SER A 244 42.24 -12.60 -3.57
CA SER A 244 43.55 -11.95 -3.44
C SER A 244 43.49 -10.70 -2.54
N LEU A 245 42.42 -9.91 -2.63
CA LEU A 245 42.19 -8.78 -1.72
C LEU A 245 41.95 -9.21 -0.28
N LEU A 246 41.14 -10.25 -0.03
CA LEU A 246 40.91 -10.81 1.31
C LEU A 246 42.19 -11.43 1.90
N LEU A 247 43.00 -12.09 1.07
CA LEU A 247 44.31 -12.59 1.47
C LEU A 247 45.25 -11.43 1.84
N THR A 248 45.22 -10.34 1.07
CA THR A 248 46.00 -9.13 1.35
C THR A 248 45.56 -8.48 2.67
N ILE A 249 44.26 -8.36 2.91
CA ILE A 249 43.71 -7.82 4.16
C ILE A 249 44.18 -8.66 5.35
N ARG A 250 44.09 -10.01 5.27
CA ARG A 250 44.58 -10.90 6.34
C ARG A 250 46.08 -10.75 6.61
N ASN A 251 46.88 -10.64 5.56
CA ASN A 251 48.33 -10.47 5.71
C ASN A 251 48.64 -9.12 6.36
N GLN A 252 47.92 -8.06 5.99
CA GLN A 252 48.05 -6.74 6.60
C GLN A 252 47.60 -6.74 8.06
N GLU A 253 46.52 -7.44 8.42
CA GLU A 253 46.08 -7.60 9.81
C GLU A 253 47.16 -8.29 10.68
N GLN A 254 47.78 -9.36 10.16
CA GLN A 254 48.87 -10.04 10.86
C GLN A 254 50.11 -9.15 11.04
N GLU A 255 50.44 -8.34 10.03
CA GLU A 255 51.55 -7.39 10.10
C GLU A 255 51.27 -6.28 11.11
N ILE A 256 50.04 -5.76 11.13
CA ILE A 256 49.60 -4.77 12.13
C ILE A 256 49.69 -5.35 13.55
N GLU A 257 49.24 -6.60 13.77
CA GLU A 257 49.37 -7.25 15.08
C GLU A 257 50.82 -7.43 15.52
N LYS A 258 51.71 -7.76 14.58
CA LYS A 258 53.13 -7.91 14.87
C LYS A 258 53.76 -6.57 15.23
N LEU A 259 53.48 -5.53 14.44
CA LEU A 259 53.95 -4.18 14.70
C LEU A 259 53.40 -3.64 16.02
N HIS A 260 52.15 -3.91 16.36
CA HIS A 260 51.58 -3.55 17.67
C HIS A 260 52.33 -4.23 18.82
N ARG A 261 52.65 -5.53 18.70
CA ARG A 261 53.47 -6.24 19.70
C ARG A 261 54.88 -5.67 19.82
N GLU A 262 55.51 -5.31 18.71
CA GLU A 262 56.85 -4.69 18.72
C GLU A 262 56.81 -3.30 19.36
N VAL A 263 55.79 -2.49 19.07
CA VAL A 263 55.57 -1.18 19.71
C VAL A 263 55.34 -1.34 21.21
N GLU A 264 54.56 -2.33 21.63
CA GLU A 264 54.30 -2.62 23.04
C GLU A 264 55.57 -3.08 23.78
N MET A 265 56.37 -3.95 23.16
CA MET A 265 57.68 -4.36 23.70
C MET A 265 58.64 -3.17 23.79
N MET A 266 58.72 -2.32 22.77
CA MET A 266 59.55 -1.12 22.80
C MET A 266 59.08 -0.13 23.86
N ARG A 267 57.76 0.09 24.01
CA ARG A 267 57.20 0.91 25.09
C ARG A 267 57.56 0.35 26.46
N ASN A 268 57.42 -0.97 26.67
CA ASN A 268 57.77 -1.62 27.93
C ASN A 268 59.27 -1.56 28.23
N ASN A 269 60.12 -1.66 27.21
CA ASN A 269 61.57 -1.52 27.36
C ASN A 269 61.96 -0.06 27.65
N ILE A 270 61.32 0.93 27.01
CA ILE A 270 61.53 2.35 27.31
C ILE A 270 61.09 2.67 28.74
N VAL A 271 59.96 2.12 29.20
CA VAL A 271 59.50 2.28 30.60
C VAL A 271 60.51 1.65 31.57
N LYS A 272 61.06 0.47 31.25
CA LYS A 272 62.13 -0.17 32.06
C LYS A 272 63.44 0.62 32.07
N ASP A 273 63.81 1.28 30.98
CA ASP A 273 65.04 2.10 30.91
C ASP A 273 64.87 3.52 31.49
N THR A 274 63.63 4.04 31.58
CA THR A 274 63.35 5.40 32.08
C THR A 274 62.83 5.44 33.53
N THR A 275 62.38 4.32 34.08
CA THR A 275 62.00 4.22 35.50
C THR A 275 62.82 3.13 36.18
N GLY A 276 63.85 3.56 36.91
CA GLY A 276 64.49 2.73 37.92
C GLY A 276 63.47 2.34 38.99
N ASP A 277 63.21 1.04 39.07
CA ASP A 277 62.71 0.28 40.22
C ASP A 277 61.73 0.99 41.18
N PHE A 278 60.42 0.84 40.95
CA PHE A 278 59.40 0.84 42.02
C PHE A 278 58.19 -0.01 41.61
N PRO A 279 57.68 -0.91 42.48
CA PRO A 279 56.46 -1.65 42.23
C PRO A 279 55.24 -0.75 42.48
N ILE A 280 54.27 -0.74 41.55
CA ILE A 280 52.94 -0.17 41.79
C ILE A 280 51.92 -1.25 41.46
N ASP A 281 51.11 -1.52 42.48
CA ASP A 281 50.06 -2.54 42.56
C ASP A 281 48.95 -2.37 41.51
N GLU A 282 48.33 -3.50 41.15
CA GLU A 282 47.14 -3.61 40.33
C GLU A 282 45.96 -2.76 40.86
N GLU A 283 45.31 -1.98 39.99
CA GLU A 283 43.90 -1.62 40.21
C GLU A 283 43.10 -1.52 38.90
N SER A 284 42.25 -2.53 38.69
CA SER A 284 40.98 -2.55 37.92
C SER A 284 41.00 -2.25 36.41
N ALA A 285 41.10 -3.31 35.60
CA ALA A 285 40.48 -3.36 34.28
C ALA A 285 39.00 -3.78 34.40
N PRO A 286 38.03 -3.13 33.71
CA PRO A 286 36.68 -3.66 33.61
C PRO A 286 36.65 -4.91 32.72
N GLU A 287 35.82 -5.88 33.13
CA GLU A 287 35.69 -7.23 32.59
C GLU A 287 35.42 -7.30 31.06
N PRO A 288 35.89 -8.36 30.37
CA PRO A 288 35.50 -8.63 28.99
C PRO A 288 34.05 -9.13 28.88
N ILE A 289 33.31 -8.56 27.92
CA ILE A 289 31.99 -9.03 27.49
C ILE A 289 32.14 -10.43 26.86
N PRO A 290 31.33 -11.44 27.23
CA PRO A 290 31.49 -12.81 26.75
C PRO A 290 31.06 -12.96 25.28
N GLU A 291 31.96 -13.44 24.43
CA GLU A 291 31.65 -13.93 23.09
C GLU A 291 30.76 -15.18 23.16
N LYS A 292 29.57 -15.09 22.56
CA LYS A 292 28.74 -16.27 22.24
C LYS A 292 29.44 -17.10 21.17
N LYS A 293 29.78 -18.34 21.52
CA LYS A 293 30.17 -19.38 20.55
C LYS A 293 28.98 -19.74 19.67
N GLU A 294 29.09 -19.51 18.36
CA GLU A 294 28.27 -20.21 17.37
C GLU A 294 28.90 -21.58 17.07
N GLU A 295 28.21 -22.64 17.51
CA GLU A 295 28.53 -24.02 17.16
C GLU A 295 28.11 -24.31 15.71
N LYS A 296 29.04 -24.88 14.93
CA LYS A 296 28.74 -25.53 13.64
C LYS A 296 27.88 -26.77 13.87
N PRO A 297 26.78 -26.99 13.12
CA PRO A 297 25.98 -28.19 13.28
C PRO A 297 26.65 -29.40 12.61
N THR A 298 27.09 -30.35 13.43
CA THR A 298 27.47 -31.70 12.99
C THR A 298 26.26 -32.60 12.84
N VAL A 299 26.09 -33.17 11.66
CA VAL A 299 25.10 -34.20 11.33
C VAL A 299 25.43 -35.51 12.07
N LYS A 300 24.49 -36.01 12.90
CA LYS A 300 24.43 -37.41 13.33
C LYS A 300 23.00 -37.95 13.17
N LYS A 301 22.89 -39.05 12.40
CA LYS A 301 21.69 -39.91 12.24
C LYS A 301 21.41 -40.70 13.52
N ALA A 302 20.13 -40.86 13.88
CA ALA A 302 19.43 -42.09 14.32
C ALA A 302 18.02 -41.74 14.86
N PRO A 303 17.08 -42.70 15.04
CA PRO A 303 16.61 -43.77 14.16
C PRO A 303 15.09 -43.64 13.85
N ALA A 304 14.63 -44.45 12.90
CA ALA A 304 13.26 -44.51 12.40
C ALA A 304 12.21 -44.91 13.47
N LYS A 305 11.07 -44.19 13.51
CA LYS A 305 9.80 -44.70 14.04
C LYS A 305 8.82 -44.93 12.89
N LYS A 306 8.34 -46.18 12.81
CA LYS A 306 7.33 -46.67 11.86
C LYS A 306 5.93 -46.05 12.13
N PRO A 307 5.03 -46.11 11.13
CA PRO A 307 3.85 -45.26 11.03
C PRO A 307 2.64 -45.83 11.80
N ALA A 308 1.90 -44.95 12.49
CA ALA A 308 0.58 -45.27 13.01
C ALA A 308 -0.49 -44.94 11.97
N THR A 309 -1.22 -45.98 11.60
CA THR A 309 -2.27 -46.08 10.59
C THR A 309 -3.58 -45.38 10.95
N LYS A 310 -4.19 -44.79 9.91
CA LYS A 310 -5.63 -44.64 9.61
C LYS A 310 -6.66 -44.95 10.71
N LYS A 311 -7.56 -43.98 10.95
CA LYS A 311 -9.00 -44.25 11.14
C LYS A 311 -9.87 -43.00 10.88
N ALA A 312 -10.64 -43.06 9.81
CA ALA A 312 -12.03 -42.60 9.72
C ALA A 312 -12.83 -43.79 9.14
N PRO A 313 -14.17 -43.89 9.21
CA PRO A 313 -15.16 -42.96 9.76
C PRO A 313 -16.16 -43.65 10.74
N ALA A 314 -17.02 -42.88 11.40
CA ALA A 314 -18.25 -43.43 11.99
C ALA A 314 -19.44 -42.54 11.62
N ALA A 315 -20.33 -43.13 10.82
CA ALA A 315 -21.62 -42.59 10.44
C ALA A 315 -22.60 -42.60 11.61
N LYS A 316 -23.39 -41.53 11.75
CA LYS A 316 -24.76 -41.57 12.28
C LYS A 316 -25.65 -40.64 11.44
N LYS A 317 -26.65 -41.24 10.79
CA LYS A 317 -27.90 -40.66 10.28
C LYS A 317 -29.04 -41.34 11.08
N PRO A 318 -30.31 -40.93 10.99
CA PRO A 318 -30.92 -39.59 11.07
C PRO A 318 -32.00 -39.54 12.20
N ALA A 319 -32.42 -38.37 12.66
CA ALA A 319 -33.63 -38.22 13.47
C ALA A 319 -34.58 -37.16 12.88
N ALA A 320 -35.67 -37.68 12.30
CA ALA A 320 -37.04 -37.20 12.19
C ALA A 320 -37.40 -35.69 12.19
N LYS A 321 -37.91 -35.26 11.02
CA LYS A 321 -39.23 -34.63 10.74
C LYS A 321 -39.97 -33.90 11.87
N LYS A 322 -40.28 -32.62 11.60
CA LYS A 322 -41.60 -31.91 11.67
C LYS A 322 -41.33 -30.42 11.38
N ALA A 323 -42.12 -29.62 10.68
CA ALA A 323 -43.28 -29.75 9.81
C ALA A 323 -43.43 -28.37 9.11
N GLU A 324 -43.82 -28.33 7.83
CA GLU A 324 -44.32 -27.12 7.17
C GLU A 324 -45.61 -26.61 7.85
N PRO A 325 -45.98 -25.34 7.60
CA PRO A 325 -47.31 -25.16 7.01
C PRO A 325 -47.31 -24.25 5.78
N LYS A 326 -47.74 -24.86 4.67
CA LYS A 326 -48.78 -24.42 3.72
C LYS A 326 -48.98 -22.91 3.45
N LYS A 327 -48.77 -22.56 2.17
CA LYS A 327 -49.57 -21.58 1.40
C LYS A 327 -51.08 -21.73 1.63
N PRO A 328 -51.85 -20.65 1.40
CA PRO A 328 -53.07 -20.73 0.62
C PRO A 328 -52.94 -19.97 -0.71
N ALA A 329 -53.30 -20.66 -1.80
CA ALA A 329 -53.90 -20.06 -2.99
C ALA A 329 -55.39 -19.78 -2.66
N ALA A 330 -56.19 -18.96 -3.33
CA ALA A 330 -56.18 -18.30 -4.62
C ALA A 330 -57.25 -17.18 -4.58
N ASN A 331 -57.22 -16.20 -5.48
CA ASN A 331 -58.36 -16.02 -6.40
C ASN A 331 -58.04 -15.14 -7.60
N LYS A 332 -58.51 -15.63 -8.76
CA LYS A 332 -58.52 -14.99 -10.07
C LYS A 332 -59.54 -13.86 -10.12
N ALA A 333 -59.23 -12.81 -10.86
CA ALA A 333 -60.22 -12.09 -11.67
C ALA A 333 -59.58 -11.60 -12.98
N THR A 334 -60.22 -11.97 -14.06
CA THR A 334 -59.94 -11.72 -15.48
C THR A 334 -60.32 -10.32 -15.93
N ALA A 335 -59.56 -9.71 -16.85
CA ALA A 335 -60.10 -8.80 -17.86
C ALA A 335 -59.24 -8.80 -19.14
N LYS A 336 -59.94 -8.85 -20.28
CA LYS A 336 -59.46 -9.03 -21.66
C LYS A 336 -59.09 -7.71 -22.33
N LYS A 337 -58.14 -7.82 -23.28
CA LYS A 337 -57.99 -7.13 -24.60
C LYS A 337 -58.09 -5.60 -24.68
N ALA A 338 -57.04 -4.99 -25.24
CA ALA A 338 -57.14 -4.23 -26.49
C ALA A 338 -55.77 -4.10 -27.18
N THR A 339 -55.66 -4.70 -28.37
CA THR A 339 -54.63 -4.48 -29.38
C THR A 339 -54.89 -3.18 -30.13
N ALA A 340 -53.87 -2.32 -30.30
CA ALA A 340 -53.88 -1.25 -31.30
C ALA A 340 -52.57 -1.24 -32.10
N LYS A 341 -52.70 -1.59 -33.38
CA LYS A 341 -51.70 -1.39 -34.44
C LYS A 341 -51.45 0.10 -34.64
N ARG A 342 -50.19 0.50 -34.85
CA ARG A 342 -49.86 1.70 -35.64
C ARG A 342 -48.70 1.39 -36.58
N ALA A 343 -48.98 1.54 -37.87
CA ALA A 343 -48.05 1.42 -38.99
C ALA A 343 -47.23 2.72 -39.16
N PRO A 344 -46.11 2.70 -39.91
CA PRO A 344 -45.14 3.80 -39.97
C PRO A 344 -45.51 4.84 -41.04
N ALA A 345 -45.14 6.10 -40.79
CA ALA A 345 -45.22 7.18 -41.78
C ALA A 345 -43.81 7.64 -42.20
N LYS A 346 -43.76 8.10 -43.45
CA LYS A 346 -42.62 8.21 -44.36
C LYS A 346 -41.66 9.39 -44.09
N LYS A 347 -40.48 9.24 -44.74
CA LYS A 347 -39.50 10.25 -45.16
C LYS A 347 -40.07 11.46 -45.93
N ALA A 348 -39.20 12.49 -46.01
CA ALA A 348 -39.18 13.74 -46.79
C ALA A 348 -39.94 14.90 -46.12
N LYS A 349 -39.34 16.07 -45.86
CA LYS A 349 -38.32 16.83 -46.59
C LYS A 349 -37.40 17.58 -45.63
#